data_AF-A0AAV5BG97-F1
#
_entry.id   AF-A0AAV5BG97-F1
#
_cell.length_a   1.000
_cell.length_b   1.000
_cell.length_c   1.000
_cell.angle_alpha   90.00
_cell.angle_beta   90.00
_cell.angle_gamma   90.00
#
_symmetry.space_group_name_H-M   'P 1'
#
loop_
_entity.id
_entity.type
_entity.pdbx_description
1 polymer ?
#
loop_
_entity_poly.entity_id
_entity_poly.type
_entity_poly.pdbx_seq_one_letter_code
_entity_poly.pdbx_strand_id
1 'polypeptide(L)'
;MAFCTEFAGLRPSPADVRVVTSDGSAISAHSSVLAAASPVLEQMIMHARDADCTVRILGTSSGAVVAFLRFLYSHPRKTDDAAAEEEDAHGAALLALAHAYRVPWLKRRAEEAAAARLTADRAVDAAKLAALCDAPRLRMACARLAGKDLDARKERWVRERASQHVYRQLSDAMALLDRVYTQGSSCAGDGRELEEEAEASPRDDSSVRRGVDQLVRHLAACGRARNPACPRCRRAVQLLRLHAALCDRADEPCRVPLCSNLKAKMQEEGVDKTWRLLVKKVTRARVMSTLSNREVPEIVKRSWAKYSSRRTARLR
;
A
#
# COMPACT_ATOMS: atom_id res chain seq x y z
N MET A 1 -23.52 -60.41 -8.34
CA MET A 1 -22.71 -60.91 -7.22
C MET A 1 -22.94 -59.99 -6.04
N ALA A 2 -23.69 -60.47 -5.05
CA ALA A 2 -24.05 -59.71 -3.86
C ALA A 2 -22.84 -59.64 -2.92
N PHE A 3 -22.41 -58.42 -2.58
CA PHE A 3 -21.59 -58.19 -1.40
C PHE A 3 -22.53 -57.88 -0.23
N CYS A 4 -22.97 -58.94 0.44
CA CYS A 4 -23.40 -58.85 1.84
C CYS A 4 -22.14 -58.78 2.70
N THR A 5 -21.86 -57.65 3.32
CA THR A 5 -21.29 -57.62 4.67
C THR A 5 -21.86 -56.42 5.40
N GLU A 6 -22.80 -56.74 6.27
CA GLU A 6 -23.41 -55.92 7.29
C GLU A 6 -22.31 -55.48 8.29
N PHE A 7 -21.77 -54.27 8.11
CA PHE A 7 -20.81 -53.67 9.04
C PHE A 7 -21.43 -53.23 10.38
N ALA A 8 -22.75 -53.43 10.57
CA ALA A 8 -23.48 -53.04 11.77
C ALA A 8 -23.21 -53.92 13.00
N GLY A 9 -22.50 -55.05 12.83
CA GLY A 9 -22.18 -56.01 13.90
C GLY A 9 -20.73 -56.00 14.41
N LEU A 10 -19.84 -55.18 13.83
CA LEU A 10 -18.48 -55.06 14.37
C LEU A 10 -18.53 -54.20 15.64
N ARG A 11 -18.32 -54.83 16.80
CA ARG A 11 -17.98 -54.10 18.02
C ARG A 11 -16.84 -53.13 17.67
N PRO A 12 -16.95 -51.81 17.93
CA PRO A 12 -15.80 -50.93 17.77
C PRO A 12 -14.65 -51.56 18.56
N SER A 13 -13.47 -51.66 17.94
CA SER A 13 -12.24 -51.93 18.70
C SER A 13 -12.29 -50.99 19.92
N PRO A 14 -12.13 -51.50 21.15
CA PRO A 14 -12.18 -50.62 22.30
C PRO A 14 -11.11 -49.55 22.09
N ALA A 15 -11.52 -48.29 22.15
CA ALA A 15 -10.60 -47.16 22.10
C ALA A 15 -9.60 -47.34 23.24
N ASP A 16 -8.33 -47.55 22.88
CA ASP A 16 -7.25 -47.96 23.78
C ASP A 16 -6.40 -46.77 24.25
N VAL A 17 -6.71 -45.56 23.77
CA VAL A 17 -6.06 -44.31 24.15
C VAL A 17 -7.08 -43.20 24.32
N ARG A 18 -6.86 -42.31 25.31
CA ARG A 18 -7.65 -41.08 25.50
C ARG A 18 -6.82 -39.84 25.21
N VAL A 19 -7.35 -38.96 24.36
CA VAL A 19 -6.76 -37.65 24.08
C VAL A 19 -7.42 -36.60 24.98
N VAL A 20 -6.64 -35.97 25.85
CA VAL A 20 -7.11 -34.91 26.75
C VAL A 20 -6.78 -33.54 26.15
N THR A 21 -7.79 -32.70 26.02
CA THR A 21 -7.71 -31.34 25.48
C THR A 21 -7.56 -30.27 26.58
N SER A 22 -7.31 -29.02 26.20
CA SER A 22 -7.04 -27.92 27.14
C SER A 22 -8.17 -27.61 28.12
N ASP A 23 -9.41 -27.90 27.75
CA ASP A 23 -10.63 -27.75 28.57
C ASP A 23 -10.88 -28.96 29.50
N GLY A 24 -10.01 -29.97 29.47
CA GLY A 24 -10.19 -31.22 30.23
C GLY A 24 -11.10 -32.25 29.55
N SER A 25 -11.65 -31.97 28.37
CA SER A 25 -12.42 -32.95 27.61
C SER A 25 -11.52 -34.12 27.20
N ALA A 26 -12.07 -35.34 27.31
CA ALA A 26 -11.39 -36.57 26.92
C ALA A 26 -12.05 -37.15 25.66
N ILE A 27 -11.25 -37.36 24.61
CA ILE A 27 -11.67 -37.92 23.33
C ILE A 27 -11.11 -39.33 23.21
N SER A 28 -11.97 -40.31 23.03
CA SER A 28 -11.58 -41.70 22.80
C SER A 28 -10.99 -41.88 21.40
N ALA A 29 -9.84 -42.53 21.28
CA ALA A 29 -9.14 -42.78 20.02
C ALA A 29 -8.44 -44.14 20.00
N HIS A 30 -7.84 -44.48 18.85
CA HIS A 30 -7.12 -45.72 18.59
C HIS A 30 -5.63 -45.44 18.45
N SER A 31 -4.82 -46.09 19.27
CA SER A 31 -3.38 -45.92 19.30
C SER A 31 -2.72 -46.22 17.95
N SER A 32 -3.20 -47.25 17.25
CA SER A 32 -2.72 -47.65 15.93
C SER A 32 -2.90 -46.56 14.87
N VAL A 33 -4.05 -45.87 14.85
CA VAL A 33 -4.34 -44.79 13.91
C VAL A 33 -3.46 -43.58 14.19
N LEU A 34 -3.37 -43.18 15.46
CA LEU A 34 -2.59 -42.01 15.87
C LEU A 34 -1.09 -42.21 15.67
N ALA A 35 -0.58 -43.39 16.04
CA ALA A 35 0.83 -43.74 15.85
C ALA A 35 1.21 -43.80 14.37
N ALA A 36 0.36 -44.41 13.53
CA ALA A 36 0.59 -44.46 12.08
C ALA A 36 0.58 -43.07 11.43
N ALA A 37 -0.24 -42.16 11.94
CA ALA A 37 -0.39 -40.82 11.38
C ALA A 37 0.70 -39.82 11.81
N SER A 38 1.31 -40.03 12.99
CA SER A 38 2.26 -39.08 13.58
C SER A 38 3.33 -39.80 14.40
N PRO A 39 4.62 -39.58 14.10
CA PRO A 39 5.72 -40.12 14.91
C PRO A 39 5.77 -39.49 16.31
N VAL A 40 5.23 -38.28 16.48
CA VAL A 40 5.16 -37.62 17.79
C VAL A 40 4.08 -38.28 18.65
N LEU A 41 2.91 -38.54 18.08
CA LEU A 41 1.84 -39.26 18.79
C LEU A 41 2.26 -40.70 19.10
N GLU A 42 2.95 -41.38 18.18
CA GLU A 42 3.54 -42.71 18.42
C GLU A 42 4.44 -42.68 19.66
N GLN A 43 5.39 -41.75 19.72
CA GLN A 43 6.26 -41.58 20.87
C GLN A 43 5.45 -41.29 22.15
N MET A 44 4.49 -40.37 22.11
CA MET A 44 3.66 -40.05 23.28
C MET A 44 2.89 -41.27 23.78
N ILE A 45 2.35 -42.08 22.88
CA ILE A 45 1.62 -43.32 23.20
C ILE A 45 2.55 -44.35 23.82
N MET A 46 3.75 -44.53 23.27
CA MET A 46 4.71 -45.49 23.81
C MET A 46 5.09 -45.16 25.26
N HIS A 47 5.27 -43.87 25.59
CA HIS A 47 5.54 -43.43 26.96
C HIS A 47 4.29 -43.47 27.86
N ALA A 48 3.09 -43.31 27.29
CA ALA A 48 1.83 -43.38 28.03
C ALA A 48 1.38 -44.80 28.37
N ARG A 49 1.99 -45.84 27.77
CA ARG A 49 1.69 -47.24 28.11
C ARG A 49 2.03 -47.60 29.56
N ASP A 50 2.88 -46.82 30.20
CA ASP A 50 3.20 -46.95 31.62
C ASP A 50 2.20 -46.21 32.54
N ALA A 51 1.31 -45.37 31.98
CA ALA A 51 0.37 -44.52 32.73
C ALA A 51 -0.96 -44.27 31.98
N ASP A 52 -2.04 -44.98 32.36
CA ASP A 52 -3.45 -44.78 31.94
C ASP A 52 -3.75 -44.60 30.43
N CYS A 53 -2.76 -44.80 29.54
CA CYS A 53 -2.84 -44.59 28.10
C CYS A 53 -3.46 -43.22 27.73
N THR A 54 -2.95 -42.13 28.31
CA THR A 54 -3.44 -40.76 28.03
C THR A 54 -2.45 -39.91 27.24
N VAL A 55 -2.94 -39.27 26.18
CA VAL A 55 -2.18 -38.32 25.35
C VAL A 55 -2.76 -36.93 25.57
N ARG A 56 -1.92 -35.94 25.91
CA ARG A 56 -2.39 -34.58 26.21
C ARG A 56 -2.05 -33.64 25.06
N ILE A 57 -3.08 -33.09 24.40
CA ILE A 57 -2.93 -32.09 23.34
C ILE A 57 -3.44 -30.76 23.88
N LEU A 58 -2.51 -29.93 24.35
CA LEU A 58 -2.80 -28.66 25.03
C LEU A 58 -2.42 -27.46 24.16
N GLY A 59 -2.95 -26.28 24.51
CA GLY A 59 -2.62 -25.00 23.85
C GLY A 59 -3.49 -24.64 22.65
N THR A 60 -4.52 -25.43 22.37
CA THR A 60 -5.52 -25.16 21.34
C THR A 60 -6.93 -25.48 21.86
N SER A 61 -7.95 -25.02 21.13
CA SER A 61 -9.35 -25.34 21.42
C SER A 61 -9.67 -26.81 21.13
N SER A 62 -10.60 -27.38 21.88
CA SER A 62 -11.04 -28.77 21.72
C SER A 62 -11.64 -29.02 20.35
N GLY A 63 -12.36 -28.04 19.78
CA GLY A 63 -12.88 -28.11 18.41
C GLY A 63 -11.77 -28.30 17.38
N ALA A 64 -10.64 -27.60 17.51
CA ALA A 64 -9.50 -27.77 16.62
C ALA A 64 -8.81 -29.13 16.80
N VAL A 65 -8.76 -29.68 18.03
CA VAL A 65 -8.24 -31.04 18.27
C VAL A 65 -9.16 -32.08 17.66
N VAL A 66 -10.48 -31.94 17.82
CA VAL A 66 -11.47 -32.83 17.20
C VAL A 66 -11.34 -32.80 15.67
N ALA A 67 -11.24 -31.61 15.07
CA ALA A 67 -11.00 -31.48 13.63
C ALA A 67 -9.68 -32.16 13.23
N PHE A 68 -8.58 -31.88 13.92
CA PHE A 68 -7.29 -32.53 13.68
C PHE A 68 -7.40 -34.06 13.71
N LEU A 69 -8.04 -34.63 14.73
CA LEU A 69 -8.27 -36.06 14.83
C LEU A 69 -9.13 -36.57 13.66
N ARG A 70 -10.24 -35.90 13.32
CA ARG A 70 -11.06 -36.26 12.15
C ARG A 70 -10.22 -36.35 10.88
N PHE A 71 -9.36 -35.37 10.62
CA PHE A 71 -8.44 -35.41 9.49
C PHE A 71 -7.53 -36.64 9.49
N LEU A 72 -7.01 -37.06 10.65
CA LEU A 72 -6.19 -38.27 10.74
C LEU A 72 -6.97 -39.55 10.41
N TYR A 73 -8.23 -39.63 10.86
CA TYR A 73 -9.08 -40.81 10.65
C TYR A 73 -9.65 -40.91 9.24
N SER A 74 -10.16 -39.81 8.69
CA SER A 74 -10.94 -39.84 7.44
C SER A 74 -10.14 -39.47 6.20
N HIS A 75 -9.00 -38.79 6.33
CA HIS A 75 -8.22 -38.25 5.21
C HIS A 75 -9.13 -37.59 4.15
N PRO A 76 -9.90 -36.56 4.53
CA PRO A 76 -10.99 -36.06 3.70
C PRO A 76 -10.46 -35.50 2.37
N ARG A 77 -11.25 -35.70 1.30
CA ARG A 77 -10.92 -35.19 -0.03
C ARG A 77 -11.01 -33.67 -0.04
N LYS A 78 -10.34 -33.02 -1.00
CA LYS A 78 -10.36 -31.55 -1.13
C LYS A 78 -11.75 -31.00 -1.50
N THR A 79 -12.63 -31.83 -2.03
CA THR A 79 -14.01 -31.52 -2.44
C THR A 79 -15.03 -31.74 -1.33
N ASP A 80 -14.60 -32.08 -0.13
CA ASP A 80 -15.49 -32.30 1.00
C ASP A 80 -15.81 -30.95 1.68
N ASP A 81 -17.06 -30.49 1.53
CA ASP A 81 -17.51 -29.20 2.04
C ASP A 81 -17.39 -29.11 3.56
N ALA A 82 -17.65 -30.20 4.29
CA ALA A 82 -17.52 -30.22 5.74
C ALA A 82 -16.05 -30.08 6.18
N ALA A 83 -15.12 -30.68 5.43
CA ALA A 83 -13.69 -30.52 5.70
C ALA A 83 -13.19 -29.10 5.37
N ALA A 84 -13.77 -28.46 4.35
CA ALA A 84 -13.50 -27.06 4.03
C ALA A 84 -14.00 -26.12 5.16
N GLU A 85 -15.19 -26.35 5.69
CA GLU A 85 -15.70 -25.57 6.84
C GLU A 85 -14.81 -25.72 8.09
N GLU A 86 -14.36 -26.94 8.40
CA GLU A 86 -13.43 -27.16 9.51
C GLU A 86 -12.07 -26.49 9.27
N GLU A 87 -11.57 -26.48 8.04
CA GLU A 87 -10.35 -25.74 7.67
C GLU A 87 -10.49 -24.23 7.74
N ASP A 88 -11.68 -23.71 7.50
CA ASP A 88 -11.97 -22.28 7.60
C ASP A 88 -12.06 -21.87 9.07
N ALA A 89 -12.76 -22.67 9.90
CA ALA A 89 -12.91 -22.42 11.32
C ALA A 89 -11.61 -22.62 12.12
N HIS A 90 -10.80 -23.61 11.74
CA HIS A 90 -9.65 -24.06 12.52
C HIS A 90 -8.32 -24.06 11.76
N GLY A 91 -8.24 -23.45 10.58
CA GLY A 91 -7.07 -23.57 9.68
C GLY A 91 -5.71 -23.21 10.31
N ALA A 92 -5.65 -22.16 11.13
CA ALA A 92 -4.41 -21.79 11.82
C ALA A 92 -3.99 -22.85 12.86
N ALA A 93 -4.95 -23.35 13.64
CA ALA A 93 -4.72 -24.39 14.63
C ALA A 93 -4.36 -25.73 13.95
N LEU A 94 -5.03 -26.08 12.85
CA LEU A 94 -4.72 -27.28 12.06
C LEU A 94 -3.30 -27.23 11.48
N LEU A 95 -2.87 -26.08 10.96
CA LEU A 95 -1.49 -25.93 10.46
C LEU A 95 -0.46 -26.08 11.61
N ALA A 96 -0.74 -25.48 12.76
CA ALA A 96 0.13 -25.58 13.93
C ALA A 96 0.19 -27.01 14.48
N LEU A 97 -0.95 -27.69 14.63
CA LEU A 97 -1.01 -29.09 15.07
C LEU A 97 -0.31 -30.01 14.06
N ALA A 98 -0.54 -29.83 12.76
CA ALA A 98 0.12 -30.63 11.74
C ALA A 98 1.65 -30.44 11.75
N HIS A 99 2.13 -29.23 12.06
CA HIS A 99 3.56 -29.00 12.24
C HIS A 99 4.10 -29.62 13.53
N ALA A 100 3.46 -29.35 14.67
CA ALA A 100 3.89 -29.82 15.99
C ALA A 100 3.90 -31.34 16.09
N TYR A 101 2.86 -32.01 15.57
CA TYR A 101 2.75 -33.46 15.54
C TYR A 101 3.33 -34.09 14.27
N ARG A 102 4.08 -33.32 13.46
CA ARG A 102 4.80 -33.81 12.28
C ARG A 102 3.94 -34.65 11.33
N VAL A 103 2.79 -34.12 10.92
CA VAL A 103 1.85 -34.72 9.95
C VAL A 103 2.02 -33.99 8.60
N PRO A 104 2.92 -34.44 7.69
CA PRO A 104 3.39 -33.60 6.58
C PRO A 104 2.32 -33.35 5.51
N TRP A 105 1.46 -34.35 5.27
CA TRP A 105 0.39 -34.23 4.29
C TRP A 105 -0.65 -33.19 4.74
N LEU A 106 -1.02 -33.19 6.02
CA LEU A 106 -1.98 -32.24 6.59
C LEU A 106 -1.38 -30.85 6.66
N LYS A 107 -0.09 -30.73 6.99
CA LYS A 107 0.63 -29.46 6.96
C LYS A 107 0.58 -28.82 5.57
N ARG A 108 0.88 -29.59 4.52
CA ARG A 108 0.80 -29.09 3.12
C ARG A 108 -0.61 -28.65 2.74
N ARG A 109 -1.62 -29.43 3.15
CA ARG A 109 -3.02 -29.13 2.87
C ARG A 109 -3.48 -27.85 3.57
N ALA A 110 -3.24 -27.73 4.88
CA ALA A 110 -3.56 -26.54 5.66
C ALA A 110 -2.81 -25.30 5.16
N GLU A 111 -1.57 -25.47 4.71
CA GLU A 111 -0.78 -24.40 4.10
C GLU A 111 -1.38 -23.91 2.78
N GLU A 112 -1.81 -24.81 1.90
CA GLU A 112 -2.50 -24.46 0.65
C GLU A 112 -3.82 -23.74 0.92
N ALA A 113 -4.62 -24.25 1.86
CA ALA A 113 -5.90 -23.68 2.24
C ALA A 113 -5.72 -22.26 2.82
N ALA A 114 -4.75 -22.07 3.72
CA ALA A 114 -4.40 -20.76 4.26
C ALA A 114 -3.90 -19.78 3.18
N ALA A 115 -3.12 -20.27 2.22
CA ALA A 115 -2.63 -19.44 1.12
C ALA A 115 -3.76 -19.02 0.15
N ALA A 116 -4.74 -19.89 -0.09
CA ALA A 116 -5.88 -19.61 -0.96
C ALA A 116 -6.81 -18.53 -0.39
N ARG A 117 -6.93 -18.45 0.93
CA ARG A 117 -7.78 -17.47 1.65
C ARG A 117 -7.03 -16.20 2.08
N LEU A 118 -5.80 -16.01 1.61
CA LEU A 118 -4.96 -14.90 2.02
C LEU A 118 -5.52 -13.56 1.50
N THR A 119 -5.87 -12.67 2.43
CA THR A 119 -6.29 -11.30 2.15
C THR A 119 -5.29 -10.29 2.71
N ALA A 120 -5.34 -9.03 2.24
CA ALA A 120 -4.47 -7.96 2.72
C ALA A 120 -4.58 -7.75 4.25
N ASP A 121 -5.80 -7.83 4.77
CA ASP A 121 -6.08 -7.63 6.21
C ASP A 121 -5.46 -8.72 7.09
N ARG A 122 -5.41 -9.96 6.59
CA ARG A 122 -4.88 -11.13 7.32
C ARG A 122 -3.41 -11.44 7.00
N ALA A 123 -2.76 -10.64 6.14
CA ALA A 123 -1.43 -10.94 5.63
C ALA A 123 -0.35 -11.00 6.73
N VAL A 124 -0.46 -10.14 7.74
CA VAL A 124 0.51 -10.07 8.84
C VAL A 124 0.42 -11.30 9.74
N ASP A 125 -0.79 -11.71 10.12
CA ASP A 125 -1.00 -12.87 10.98
C ASP A 125 -0.66 -14.16 10.23
N ALA A 126 -1.01 -14.24 8.94
CA ALA A 126 -0.60 -15.34 8.07
C ALA A 126 0.94 -15.43 7.93
N ALA A 127 1.64 -14.30 7.83
CA ALA A 127 3.10 -14.28 7.76
C ALA A 127 3.75 -14.74 9.07
N LYS A 128 3.20 -14.33 10.23
CA LYS A 128 3.63 -14.82 11.55
C LYS A 128 3.39 -16.33 11.68
N LEU A 129 2.19 -16.79 11.33
CA LEU A 129 1.84 -18.20 11.34
C LEU A 129 2.79 -19.01 10.44
N ALA A 130 3.09 -18.51 9.24
CA ALA A 130 4.02 -19.15 8.32
C ALA A 130 5.44 -19.27 8.88
N ALA A 131 5.90 -18.27 9.64
CA ALA A 131 7.19 -18.32 10.32
C ALA A 131 7.20 -19.29 11.50
N LEU A 132 6.12 -19.34 12.29
CA LEU A 132 6.00 -20.24 13.45
C LEU A 132 5.83 -21.70 13.06
N CYS A 133 5.23 -21.98 11.89
CA CYS A 133 4.93 -23.33 11.44
C CYS A 133 5.88 -23.84 10.35
N ASP A 134 6.97 -23.14 10.03
CA ASP A 134 7.86 -23.43 8.90
C ASP A 134 7.09 -23.73 7.60
N ALA A 135 6.20 -22.80 7.20
CA ALA A 135 5.30 -22.96 6.05
C ALA A 135 5.79 -22.10 4.86
N PRO A 136 6.65 -22.64 3.97
CA PRO A 136 7.30 -21.86 2.91
C PRO A 136 6.35 -21.37 1.81
N ARG A 137 5.35 -22.15 1.41
CA ARG A 137 4.35 -21.78 0.41
C ARG A 137 3.46 -20.65 0.92
N LEU A 138 3.03 -20.69 2.19
CA LEU A 138 2.28 -19.59 2.81
C LEU A 138 3.14 -18.34 2.92
N ARG A 139 4.40 -18.48 3.35
CA ARG A 139 5.38 -17.37 3.40
C ARG A 139 5.56 -16.72 2.02
N MET A 140 5.71 -17.52 0.96
CA MET A 140 5.81 -17.02 -0.41
C MET A 140 4.52 -16.34 -0.87
N ALA A 141 3.35 -16.85 -0.49
CA ALA A 141 2.07 -16.21 -0.79
C ALA A 141 1.96 -14.83 -0.13
N CYS A 142 2.33 -14.71 1.15
CA CYS A 142 2.43 -13.43 1.86
C CYS A 142 3.39 -12.46 1.16
N ALA A 143 4.57 -12.92 0.76
CA ALA A 143 5.55 -12.09 0.06
C ALA A 143 5.03 -11.61 -1.30
N ARG A 144 4.36 -12.46 -2.08
CA ARG A 144 3.76 -12.07 -3.37
C ARG A 144 2.66 -11.03 -3.18
N LEU A 145 1.82 -11.19 -2.17
CA LEU A 145 0.76 -10.22 -1.88
C LEU A 145 1.36 -8.86 -1.53
N ALA A 146 2.36 -8.83 -0.65
CA ALA A 146 3.09 -7.60 -0.32
C ALA A 146 3.79 -6.98 -1.54
N GLY A 147 4.36 -7.81 -2.43
CA GLY A 147 4.99 -7.35 -3.67
C GLY A 147 4.03 -6.57 -4.58
N LYS A 148 2.81 -7.09 -4.79
CA LYS A 148 1.78 -6.40 -5.60
C LYS A 148 1.45 -5.00 -5.08
N ASP A 149 1.36 -4.83 -3.76
CA ASP A 149 1.09 -3.52 -3.15
C ASP A 149 2.26 -2.55 -3.33
N LEU A 150 3.50 -3.04 -3.22
CA LEU A 150 4.69 -2.25 -3.46
C LEU A 150 4.80 -1.83 -4.93
N ASP A 151 4.51 -2.73 -5.86
CA ASP A 151 4.50 -2.43 -7.30
C ASP A 151 3.41 -1.39 -7.63
N ALA A 152 2.20 -1.55 -7.10
CA ALA A 152 1.12 -0.58 -7.28
C ALA A 152 1.48 0.81 -6.72
N ARG A 153 2.19 0.87 -5.59
CA ARG A 153 2.72 2.12 -5.02
C ARG A 153 3.81 2.72 -5.91
N LYS A 154 4.73 1.90 -6.41
CA LYS A 154 5.81 2.31 -7.31
C LYS A 154 5.24 2.87 -8.61
N GLU A 155 4.29 2.19 -9.24
CA GLU A 155 3.61 2.68 -10.45
C GLU A 155 2.88 4.00 -10.19
N ARG A 156 2.18 4.14 -9.05
CA ARG A 156 1.53 5.39 -8.66
C ARG A 156 2.54 6.52 -8.53
N TRP A 157 3.67 6.26 -7.89
CA TRP A 157 4.75 7.22 -7.74
C TRP A 157 5.38 7.60 -9.08
N VAL A 158 5.62 6.64 -9.97
CA VAL A 158 6.12 6.87 -11.33
C VAL A 158 5.14 7.75 -12.12
N ARG A 159 3.84 7.45 -12.10
CA ARG A 159 2.79 8.28 -12.73
C ARG A 159 2.75 9.68 -12.17
N GLU A 160 2.84 9.82 -10.85
CA GLU A 160 2.89 11.12 -10.19
C GLU A 160 4.13 11.91 -10.62
N ARG A 161 5.31 11.30 -10.63
CA ARG A 161 6.57 11.92 -11.05
C ARG A 161 6.58 12.31 -12.53
N ALA A 162 6.03 11.47 -13.41
CA ALA A 162 5.85 11.81 -14.82
C ALA A 162 4.94 13.04 -15.00
N SER A 163 3.86 13.13 -14.23
CA SER A 163 2.98 14.31 -14.25
C SER A 163 3.56 15.54 -13.55
N GLN A 164 4.54 15.36 -12.65
CA GLN A 164 5.13 16.42 -11.84
C GLN A 164 5.83 17.48 -12.69
N HIS A 165 6.46 17.08 -13.80
CA HIS A 165 7.14 18.02 -14.71
C HIS A 165 6.17 19.09 -15.25
N VAL A 166 4.98 18.69 -15.69
CA VAL A 166 3.96 19.62 -16.22
C VAL A 166 3.48 20.58 -15.13
N TYR A 167 3.26 20.10 -13.91
CA TYR A 167 2.87 20.96 -12.79
C TYR A 167 3.99 21.91 -12.36
N ARG A 168 5.27 21.51 -12.53
CA ARG A 168 6.42 22.41 -12.34
C ARG A 168 6.40 23.53 -13.39
N GLN A 169 6.26 23.19 -14.67
CA GLN A 169 6.14 24.21 -15.74
C GLN A 169 4.98 25.18 -15.51
N LEU A 170 3.83 24.70 -15.02
CA LEU A 170 2.72 25.57 -14.62
C LEU A 170 3.08 26.48 -13.44
N SER A 171 3.77 25.96 -12.43
CA SER A 171 4.27 26.78 -11.30
C SER A 171 5.24 27.86 -11.77
N ASP A 172 6.19 27.50 -12.65
CA ASP A 172 7.17 28.44 -13.20
C ASP A 172 6.47 29.53 -14.03
N ALA A 173 5.43 29.16 -14.79
CA ALA A 173 4.57 30.11 -15.51
C ALA A 173 3.84 31.08 -14.55
N MET A 174 3.38 30.63 -13.38
CA MET A 174 2.78 31.53 -12.38
C MET A 174 3.79 32.56 -11.86
N ALA A 175 5.02 32.13 -11.58
CA ALA A 175 6.10 33.01 -11.13
C ALA A 175 6.55 33.98 -12.23
N LEU A 176 6.52 33.56 -13.49
CA LEU A 176 6.77 34.43 -14.65
C LEU A 176 5.68 35.49 -14.82
N LEU A 177 4.40 35.13 -14.67
CA LEU A 177 3.31 36.10 -14.69
C LEU A 177 3.49 37.14 -13.59
N ASP A 178 3.79 36.71 -12.36
CA ASP A 178 4.09 37.64 -11.27
C ASP A 178 5.25 38.59 -11.63
N ARG A 179 6.36 38.06 -12.17
CA ARG A 179 7.52 38.88 -12.58
C ARG A 179 7.21 39.88 -13.70
N VAL A 180 6.56 39.43 -14.78
CA VAL A 180 6.22 40.30 -15.93
C VAL A 180 5.34 41.47 -15.50
N TYR A 181 4.32 41.22 -14.69
CA TYR A 181 3.38 42.26 -14.26
C TYR A 181 3.85 43.09 -13.06
N THR A 182 4.89 42.65 -12.35
CA THR A 182 5.56 43.47 -11.31
C THR A 182 6.66 44.35 -11.92
N GLN A 183 7.48 43.81 -12.83
CA GLN A 183 8.56 44.54 -13.50
C GLN A 183 8.06 45.55 -14.53
N GLY A 184 6.95 45.27 -15.23
CA GLY A 184 6.34 46.20 -16.20
C GLY A 184 5.85 47.54 -15.61
N SER A 185 5.92 47.71 -14.30
CA SER A 185 5.62 48.97 -13.60
C SER A 185 6.85 49.83 -13.29
N SER A 186 8.07 49.34 -13.55
CA SER A 186 9.32 50.07 -13.22
C SER A 186 9.91 50.87 -14.39
N CYS A 187 9.34 50.78 -15.60
CA CYS A 187 9.86 51.50 -16.77
C CYS A 187 9.07 52.79 -17.04
N ALA A 188 9.28 53.76 -16.16
CA ALA A 188 9.06 55.18 -16.42
C ALA A 188 10.08 55.96 -15.59
N GLY A 189 11.35 55.89 -15.99
CA GLY A 189 12.43 56.61 -15.30
C GLY A 189 13.82 56.04 -15.60
N ASP A 190 14.57 56.79 -16.39
CA ASP A 190 16.01 56.74 -16.65
C ASP A 190 16.65 55.50 -17.28
N GLY A 191 17.23 55.76 -18.46
CA GLY A 191 18.14 54.90 -19.17
C GLY A 191 19.44 54.73 -18.40
N ARG A 192 19.50 53.66 -17.61
CA ARG A 192 20.76 52.98 -17.33
C ARG A 192 20.61 51.54 -17.78
N GLU A 193 21.38 51.22 -18.81
CA GLU A 193 21.72 49.86 -19.21
C GLU A 193 22.40 49.21 -17.99
N LEU A 194 21.62 48.56 -17.13
CA LEU A 194 22.14 47.64 -16.15
C LEU A 194 22.09 46.27 -16.80
N GLU A 195 23.29 45.80 -17.07
CA GLU A 195 23.66 44.53 -17.67
C GLU A 195 22.76 43.40 -17.13
N GLU A 196 22.23 42.62 -18.07
CA GLU A 196 21.67 41.31 -17.78
C GLU A 196 22.71 40.51 -17.01
N GLU A 197 22.54 40.39 -15.69
CA GLU A 197 23.09 39.25 -14.95
C GLU A 197 22.33 38.00 -15.39
N ALA A 198 22.69 37.57 -16.61
CA ALA A 198 22.46 36.25 -17.15
C ALA A 198 23.38 35.26 -16.43
N GLU A 199 23.15 35.07 -15.12
CA GLU A 199 23.51 33.83 -14.44
C GLU A 199 22.61 32.73 -15.01
N ALA A 200 23.10 32.16 -16.12
CA ALA A 200 22.44 31.14 -16.87
C ALA A 200 22.38 29.82 -16.08
N SER A 201 21.21 29.48 -15.55
CA SER A 201 20.84 28.09 -15.24
C SER A 201 19.32 27.92 -15.10
N PRO A 202 18.68 26.81 -15.55
CA PRO A 202 19.00 25.88 -16.62
C PRO A 202 18.01 25.99 -17.82
N ARG A 203 18.46 25.49 -18.98
CA ARG A 203 18.00 25.70 -20.36
C ARG A 203 16.53 25.40 -20.73
N ASP A 204 15.64 25.13 -19.79
CA ASP A 204 14.22 24.84 -20.05
C ASP A 204 13.27 26.02 -19.71
N ASP A 205 13.75 27.03 -18.94
CA ASP A 205 12.95 28.21 -18.54
C ASP A 205 12.65 29.15 -19.73
N SER A 206 13.45 29.07 -20.80
CA SER A 206 13.28 29.92 -21.99
C SER A 206 12.01 29.59 -22.79
N SER A 207 11.56 28.33 -22.78
CA SER A 207 10.40 27.88 -23.54
C SER A 207 9.09 28.33 -22.87
N VAL A 208 9.02 28.15 -21.54
CA VAL A 208 7.87 28.57 -20.71
C VAL A 208 7.73 30.09 -20.75
N ARG A 209 8.83 30.84 -20.54
CA ARG A 209 8.84 32.31 -20.64
C ARG A 209 8.35 32.80 -22.00
N ARG A 210 8.93 32.32 -23.10
CA ARG A 210 8.47 32.68 -24.46
C ARG A 210 7.00 32.37 -24.67
N GLY A 211 6.51 31.22 -24.18
CA GLY A 211 5.11 30.83 -24.28
C GLY A 211 4.17 31.77 -23.51
N VAL A 212 4.52 32.11 -22.26
CA VAL A 212 3.76 33.05 -21.43
C VAL A 212 3.72 34.44 -22.09
N ASP A 213 4.86 34.94 -22.56
CA ASP A 213 4.94 36.26 -23.19
C ASP A 213 4.10 36.33 -24.47
N GLN A 214 4.13 35.28 -25.30
CA GLN A 214 3.30 35.21 -26.52
C GLN A 214 1.80 35.23 -26.19
N LEU A 215 1.38 34.52 -25.14
CA LEU A 215 -0.02 34.51 -24.69
C LEU A 215 -0.44 35.89 -24.16
N VAL A 216 0.42 36.54 -23.37
CA VAL A 216 0.18 37.88 -22.83
C VAL A 216 0.09 38.93 -23.93
N ARG A 217 1.05 38.97 -24.86
CA ARG A 217 1.04 39.90 -26.00
C ARG A 217 -0.17 39.69 -26.89
N HIS A 218 -0.52 38.44 -27.17
CA HIS A 218 -1.72 38.12 -27.95
C HIS A 218 -2.99 38.59 -27.25
N LEU A 219 -3.12 38.36 -25.93
CA LEU A 219 -4.28 38.79 -25.16
C LEU A 219 -4.45 40.32 -25.18
N ALA A 220 -3.34 41.07 -25.18
CA ALA A 220 -3.35 42.54 -25.27
C ALA A 220 -3.69 43.06 -26.68
N ALA A 221 -3.20 42.40 -27.74
CA ALA A 221 -3.36 42.86 -29.12
C ALA A 221 -4.60 42.30 -29.85
N CYS A 222 -5.22 41.24 -29.34
CA CYS A 222 -6.40 40.63 -29.98
C CYS A 222 -7.63 41.54 -29.81
N GLY A 223 -7.87 42.38 -30.83
CA GLY A 223 -9.02 43.29 -30.90
C GLY A 223 -10.34 42.53 -30.72
N ARG A 224 -11.16 43.01 -29.77
CA ARG A 224 -12.18 42.28 -28.97
C ARG A 224 -11.55 41.61 -27.75
N ALA A 225 -11.25 42.43 -26.75
CA ALA A 225 -10.78 42.00 -25.43
C ALA A 225 -11.58 40.78 -24.94
N ARG A 226 -10.92 39.61 -24.94
CA ARG A 226 -11.44 38.31 -24.47
C ARG A 226 -12.56 37.73 -25.33
N ASN A 227 -12.33 37.60 -26.62
CA ASN A 227 -13.18 36.75 -27.45
C ASN A 227 -13.11 35.27 -26.98
N PRO A 228 -14.20 34.67 -26.47
CA PRO A 228 -14.23 33.26 -26.05
C PRO A 228 -13.99 32.29 -27.21
N ALA A 229 -14.19 32.74 -28.46
CA ALA A 229 -13.92 31.96 -29.67
C ALA A 229 -12.42 31.86 -30.02
N CYS A 230 -11.55 32.72 -29.46
CA CYS A 230 -10.11 32.67 -29.74
C CYS A 230 -9.41 31.63 -28.83
N PRO A 231 -8.78 30.58 -29.39
CA PRO A 231 -8.13 29.54 -28.59
C PRO A 231 -6.88 30.03 -27.82
N ARG A 232 -6.20 31.07 -28.31
CA ARG A 232 -5.05 31.69 -27.59
C ARG A 232 -5.53 32.53 -26.40
N CYS A 233 -6.57 33.34 -26.58
CA CYS A 233 -7.19 34.09 -25.48
C CYS A 233 -7.77 33.16 -24.41
N ARG A 234 -8.44 32.07 -24.81
CA ARG A 234 -8.97 31.07 -23.86
C ARG A 234 -7.87 30.47 -22.99
N ARG A 235 -6.74 30.09 -23.59
CA ARG A 235 -5.57 29.57 -22.86
C ARG A 235 -4.95 30.61 -21.93
N ALA A 236 -4.81 31.86 -22.38
CA ALA A 236 -4.30 32.94 -21.54
C ALA A 236 -5.20 33.18 -20.32
N VAL A 237 -6.52 33.23 -20.51
CA VAL A 237 -7.48 33.38 -19.40
C VAL A 237 -7.46 32.17 -18.46
N GLN A 238 -7.27 30.94 -18.96
CA GLN A 238 -7.08 29.75 -18.11
C GLN A 238 -5.83 29.86 -17.23
N LEU A 239 -4.72 30.39 -17.76
CA LEU A 239 -3.49 30.60 -17.01
C LEU A 239 -3.66 31.68 -15.92
N LEU A 240 -4.34 32.78 -16.25
CA LEU A 240 -4.68 33.84 -15.27
C LEU A 240 -5.65 33.32 -14.19
N ARG A 241 -6.59 32.44 -14.55
CA ARG A 241 -7.48 31.79 -13.58
C ARG A 241 -6.69 30.89 -12.62
N LEU A 242 -5.68 30.18 -13.11
CA LEU A 242 -4.78 29.37 -12.26
C LEU A 242 -3.98 30.26 -11.31
N HIS A 243 -3.46 31.39 -11.79
CA HIS A 243 -2.77 32.37 -10.94
C HIS A 243 -3.69 32.90 -9.83
N ALA A 244 -4.92 33.33 -10.17
CA ALA A 244 -5.89 33.83 -9.21
C ALA A 244 -6.22 32.80 -8.11
N ALA A 245 -6.24 31.51 -8.46
CA ALA A 245 -6.48 30.41 -7.52
C ALA A 245 -5.28 30.09 -6.61
N LEU A 246 -4.07 30.51 -6.99
CA LEU A 246 -2.81 30.29 -6.26
C LEU A 246 -2.29 31.57 -5.58
N CYS A 247 -2.95 32.70 -5.81
CA CYS A 247 -2.52 34.01 -5.32
C CYS A 247 -3.07 34.27 -3.92
N ASP A 248 -2.16 34.25 -2.95
CA ASP A 248 -2.45 34.43 -1.52
C ASP A 248 -2.02 35.81 -0.99
N ARG A 249 -1.73 36.78 -1.87
CA ARG A 249 -1.42 38.16 -1.43
C ARG A 249 -2.63 38.79 -0.73
N ALA A 250 -2.47 39.11 0.56
CA ALA A 250 -3.48 39.78 1.39
C ALA A 250 -3.20 41.28 1.56
N ASP A 251 -1.92 41.67 1.60
CA ASP A 251 -1.50 43.03 1.99
C ASP A 251 -1.29 43.99 0.82
N GLU A 252 -1.02 43.47 -0.39
CA GLU A 252 -0.85 44.26 -1.62
C GLU A 252 -1.74 43.77 -2.77
N PRO A 253 -2.33 44.68 -3.56
CA PRO A 253 -3.13 44.29 -4.71
C PRO A 253 -2.27 43.58 -5.74
N CYS A 254 -2.67 42.36 -6.12
CA CYS A 254 -1.97 41.62 -7.15
C CYS A 254 -2.06 42.34 -8.50
N ARG A 255 -0.90 42.57 -9.14
CA ARG A 255 -0.78 43.32 -10.41
C ARG A 255 -1.07 42.47 -11.65
N VAL A 256 -1.18 41.14 -11.49
CA VAL A 256 -1.55 40.24 -12.58
C VAL A 256 -2.99 40.54 -13.01
N PRO A 257 -3.26 40.77 -14.31
CA PRO A 257 -4.58 41.21 -14.77
C PRO A 257 -5.64 40.17 -14.42
N LEU A 258 -6.81 40.67 -14.01
CA LEU A 258 -8.00 39.87 -13.69
C LEU A 258 -7.88 38.99 -12.45
N CYS A 259 -6.80 39.07 -11.69
CA CYS A 259 -6.61 38.25 -10.50
C CYS A 259 -7.78 38.41 -9.50
N SER A 260 -8.12 39.64 -9.12
CA SER A 260 -9.23 39.94 -8.19
C SER A 260 -10.59 39.49 -8.74
N ASN A 261 -10.90 39.85 -9.99
CA ASN A 261 -12.17 39.52 -10.63
C ASN A 261 -12.37 38.01 -10.79
N LEU A 262 -11.33 37.27 -11.20
CA LEU A 262 -11.41 35.82 -11.34
C LEU A 262 -11.50 35.12 -9.99
N LYS A 263 -10.84 35.65 -8.95
CA LYS A 263 -10.93 35.13 -7.58
C LYS A 263 -12.35 35.27 -7.03
N ALA A 264 -12.96 36.46 -7.17
CA ALA A 264 -14.35 36.70 -6.78
C ALA A 264 -15.33 35.80 -7.56
N LYS A 265 -15.17 35.72 -8.89
CA LYS A 265 -16.01 34.87 -9.74
C LYS A 265 -15.95 33.39 -9.36
N MET A 266 -14.78 32.90 -8.97
CA MET A 266 -14.61 31.51 -8.52
C MET A 266 -15.23 31.24 -7.13
N GLN A 267 -15.34 32.25 -6.27
CA GLN A 267 -16.04 32.14 -4.99
C GLN A 267 -17.56 32.07 -5.20
N GLU A 268 -18.07 32.81 -6.19
CA GLU A 268 -19.49 32.85 -6.53
C GLU A 268 -19.97 31.59 -7.28
N GLU A 269 -19.28 31.21 -8.36
CA GLU A 269 -19.70 30.08 -9.22
C GLU A 269 -19.30 28.70 -8.68
N GLY A 270 -18.44 28.68 -7.66
CA GLY A 270 -17.80 27.46 -7.21
C GLY A 270 -16.83 26.88 -8.24
N VAL A 271 -16.12 25.82 -7.83
CA VAL A 271 -15.02 25.27 -8.63
C VAL A 271 -15.10 23.74 -8.64
N ASP A 272 -15.01 23.16 -9.83
CA ASP A 272 -15.12 21.71 -10.00
C ASP A 272 -13.99 20.93 -9.29
N LYS A 273 -14.19 19.61 -9.10
CA LYS A 273 -13.23 18.74 -8.40
C LYS A 273 -11.89 18.63 -9.15
N THR A 274 -11.92 18.64 -10.48
CA THR A 274 -10.73 18.49 -11.34
C THR A 274 -9.82 19.70 -11.21
N TRP A 275 -10.38 20.91 -11.23
CA TRP A 275 -9.66 22.15 -11.03
C TRP A 275 -9.06 22.25 -9.63
N ARG A 276 -9.82 21.88 -8.58
CA ARG A 276 -9.28 21.82 -7.21
C ARG A 276 -8.10 20.87 -7.10
N LEU A 277 -8.14 19.71 -7.77
CA LEU A 277 -7.00 18.80 -7.83
C LEU A 277 -5.80 19.39 -8.59
N LEU A 278 -6.04 20.08 -9.71
CA LEU A 278 -4.99 20.78 -10.45
C LEU A 278 -4.28 21.81 -9.56
N VAL A 279 -5.04 22.70 -8.91
CA VAL A 279 -4.50 23.71 -7.99
C VAL A 279 -3.64 23.05 -6.92
N LYS A 280 -4.14 22.02 -6.23
CA LYS A 280 -3.37 21.28 -5.21
C LYS A 280 -2.06 20.70 -5.75
N LYS A 281 -2.07 20.13 -6.95
CA LYS A 281 -0.85 19.56 -7.57
C LYS A 281 0.15 20.64 -7.96
N VAL A 282 -0.30 21.78 -8.47
CA VAL A 282 0.58 22.92 -8.80
C VAL A 282 1.13 23.56 -7.52
N THR A 283 0.34 23.73 -6.46
CA THR A 283 0.83 24.19 -5.15
C THR A 283 1.92 23.27 -4.61
N ARG A 284 1.71 21.95 -4.65
CA ARG A 284 2.73 20.98 -4.23
C ARG A 284 3.99 21.08 -5.08
N ALA A 285 3.86 21.21 -6.40
CA ALA A 285 5.00 21.39 -7.29
C ALA A 285 5.78 22.69 -6.98
N ARG A 286 5.06 23.79 -6.71
CA ARG A 286 5.64 25.09 -6.31
C ARG A 286 6.46 24.95 -5.04
N VAL A 287 5.88 24.37 -3.98
CA VAL A 287 6.58 24.15 -2.71
C VAL A 287 7.79 23.23 -2.89
N MET A 288 7.67 22.16 -3.68
CA MET A 288 8.80 21.26 -3.93
C MET A 288 9.92 21.96 -4.72
N SER A 289 9.60 22.84 -5.66
CA SER A 289 10.58 23.62 -6.42
C SER A 289 11.30 24.65 -5.54
N THR A 290 10.57 25.35 -4.67
CA THR A 290 11.20 26.29 -3.71
C THR A 290 12.06 25.55 -2.69
N LEU A 291 11.62 24.38 -2.22
CA LEU A 291 12.40 23.52 -1.32
C LEU A 291 13.63 22.90 -1.99
N SER A 292 13.63 22.67 -3.31
CA SER A 292 14.82 22.15 -4.00
C SER A 292 15.88 23.23 -4.22
N ASN A 293 15.45 24.49 -4.37
CA ASN A 293 16.33 25.61 -4.65
C ASN A 293 16.80 26.35 -3.39
N ARG A 294 16.32 25.96 -2.20
CA ARG A 294 16.78 26.56 -0.94
C ARG A 294 18.17 26.06 -0.58
N GLU A 295 19.00 26.97 -0.08
CA GLU A 295 20.20 26.55 0.63
C GLU A 295 19.80 25.85 1.92
N VAL A 296 20.29 24.63 2.10
CA VAL A 296 20.05 23.86 3.32
C VAL A 296 21.01 24.37 4.41
N PRO A 297 20.53 24.81 5.57
CA PRO A 297 21.39 25.27 6.65
C PRO A 297 22.41 24.21 7.07
N GLU A 298 23.64 24.63 7.35
CA GLU A 298 24.75 23.73 7.71
C GLU A 298 24.44 22.83 8.92
N ILE A 299 23.65 23.33 9.88
CA ILE A 299 23.22 22.54 11.04
C ILE A 299 22.38 21.31 10.64
N VAL A 300 21.55 21.43 9.61
CA VAL A 300 20.72 20.34 9.09
C VAL A 300 21.58 19.34 8.34
N LYS A 301 22.53 19.81 7.51
CA LYS A 301 23.50 18.95 6.82
C LYS A 301 24.32 18.11 7.80
N ARG A 302 24.84 18.73 8.85
CA ARG A 302 25.60 18.04 9.93
C ARG A 302 24.73 17.00 10.66
N SER A 303 23.45 17.28 10.87
CA SER A 303 22.51 16.34 11.49
C SER A 303 22.24 15.12 10.61
N TRP A 304 22.02 15.34 9.29
CA TRP A 304 21.82 14.25 8.33
C TRP A 304 23.04 13.33 8.24
N ALA A 305 24.26 13.88 8.23
CA ALA A 305 25.50 13.11 8.24
C ALA A 305 25.66 12.23 9.50
N LYS A 306 25.21 12.71 10.66
CA LYS A 306 25.20 11.94 11.91
C LYS A 306 24.16 10.81 11.90
N TYR A 307 23.03 11.01 11.24
CA TYR A 307 21.98 9.98 11.18
C TYR A 307 22.31 8.87 10.17
N SER A 308 22.86 9.22 9.00
CA SER A 308 23.23 8.26 7.95
C SER A 308 24.40 7.35 8.37
N SER A 309 25.38 7.90 9.10
CA SER A 309 26.49 7.14 9.70
C SER A 309 26.01 6.15 10.78
N ARG A 310 25.05 6.53 11.62
CA ARG A 310 24.44 5.61 12.60
C ARG A 310 23.65 4.47 11.97
N ARG A 311 22.99 4.72 10.82
CA ARG A 311 22.22 3.70 10.10
C ARG A 311 23.12 2.67 9.44
N THR A 312 24.25 3.11 8.86
CA THR A 312 25.25 2.22 8.25
C THR A 312 26.01 1.39 9.28
N ALA A 313 26.22 1.91 10.50
CA ALA A 313 26.80 1.16 11.60
C ALA A 313 25.88 0.06 12.19
N ARG A 314 24.55 0.18 12.05
CA ARG A 314 23.57 -0.83 12.54
C ARG A 314 23.29 -1.95 11.54
N LEU A 315 23.75 -1.82 10.30
CA LEU A 315 23.55 -2.80 9.22
C LEU A 315 24.83 -3.62 8.95
N ARG A 316 25.87 -3.44 9.78
CA ARG A 316 27.09 -4.25 9.79
C ARG A 316 27.10 -5.16 11.01
#